data_AF-A0A534KBW8-F1
#
_entry.id   AF-A0A534KBW8-F1
#
_cell.length_a   1.000
_cell.length_b   1.000
_cell.length_c   1.000
_cell.angle_alpha   90.00
_cell.angle_beta   90.00
_cell.angle_gamma   90.00
#
_symmetry.space_group_name_H-M   'P 1'
#
loop_
_entity.id
_entity.type
_entity.pdbx_description
1 polymer ?
#
loop_
_entity_poly.entity_id
_entity_poly.type
_entity_poly.pdbx_seq_one_letter_code
_entity_poly.pdbx_strand_id
1 'polypeptide(L)'
;MENSSVLDPAPSPKMAPTERVALITGASRGLGYTLAEFLARQQWTLILNARHENALGTAAERLRAAGAVVTAVPGDVARPSDRRAIAAAARRAGRLDLLVNNASELGPSPLPPLLEHPLPALRRVFEVNVLAPIALVRACLRLLRSSRGLVVNVTSDAARGGYPGWGASLRSTVRSPRHRVGGARMNRQELVFEQPRELFASSPVELDRGSRDQVRLLVTTPAGNRHATFVELPRFLSAGDLLVANESATLAASLEAHGPAGTYTLDLSTRYADGLWLAEPRWDPAHPGPMPIRPGEEARVGDATVRYLAPYPGIPRLWFIRSDRPLEPILAEAGVPIHYGYVQKIWPLDAYQSLFSRVPGSAEMPSAARPITPRIEEALEAAGVRFTSVVLHSGVSSLEIETDSVEQQAVYPEPFQVSRSAAEMVNRTREEGHRVVAIGTTVVRALESAWTPDGLRPRQGFTRLFVHPGNPVRSVDGLLTGFHDPVTSHLAMLAALIGLPRVMAAYHEAIANGYRWHEFGDSHLILRK
;
A
#
# COMPACT_ATOMS: atom_id res chain seq x y z
N MET A 1 -3.96 49.35 49.04
CA MET A 1 -2.96 50.15 48.31
C MET A 1 -1.70 49.30 48.31
N GLU A 2 -1.54 48.47 47.27
CA GLU A 2 -0.65 48.75 46.12
C GLU A 2 0.82 48.59 46.55
N ASN A 3 1.73 47.86 45.90
CA ASN A 3 1.75 47.19 44.61
C ASN A 3 2.94 46.19 44.70
N SER A 4 2.71 44.88 44.63
CA SER A 4 3.77 43.87 44.65
C SER A 4 4.17 43.58 43.19
N SER A 5 5.21 44.24 42.72
CA SER A 5 5.81 43.98 41.39
C SER A 5 6.38 42.56 41.36
N VAL A 6 5.71 41.67 40.63
CA VAL A 6 6.27 40.39 40.21
C VAL A 6 7.44 40.69 39.28
N LEU A 7 8.65 40.41 39.74
CA LEU A 7 9.86 40.41 38.93
C LEU A 7 9.70 39.33 37.85
N ASP A 8 9.70 39.73 36.58
CA ASP A 8 9.83 38.84 35.43
C ASP A 8 11.08 37.95 35.61
N PRO A 9 11.00 36.64 35.32
CA PRO A 9 12.17 35.79 35.35
C PRO A 9 13.17 36.29 34.29
N ALA A 10 14.40 36.57 34.73
CA ALA A 10 15.49 36.94 33.84
C ALA A 10 15.58 35.93 32.67
N PRO A 11 15.73 36.40 31.42
CA PRO A 11 15.82 35.50 30.28
C PRO A 11 16.98 34.53 30.50
N SER A 12 16.66 33.24 30.46
CA SER A 12 17.63 32.15 30.45
C SER A 12 18.72 32.49 29.43
N PRO A 13 20.02 32.27 29.74
CA PRO A 13 21.08 32.55 28.78
C PRO A 13 20.78 31.78 27.49
N LYS A 14 20.57 32.52 26.38
CA LYS A 14 20.40 31.95 25.04
C LYS A 14 21.56 30.99 24.82
N MET A 15 21.29 29.69 24.85
CA MET A 15 22.26 28.71 24.39
C MET A 15 22.64 29.11 22.95
N ALA A 16 23.94 29.24 22.69
CA ALA A 16 24.44 29.50 21.34
C ALA A 16 23.81 28.48 20.37
N PRO A 17 23.32 28.90 19.19
CA PRO A 17 22.70 27.99 18.24
C PRO A 17 23.68 26.88 17.92
N THR A 18 23.31 25.65 18.26
CA THR A 18 24.05 24.46 17.87
C THR A 18 23.90 24.33 16.36
N GLU A 19 24.78 24.96 15.57
CA GLU A 19 24.71 24.95 14.11
C GLU A 19 24.79 23.51 13.62
N ARG A 20 23.66 22.94 13.20
CA ARG A 20 23.59 21.60 12.61
C ARG A 20 24.01 21.68 11.15
N VAL A 21 24.82 20.72 10.70
CA VAL A 21 25.36 20.69 9.33
C VAL A 21 24.75 19.55 8.53
N ALA A 22 24.19 19.88 7.36
CA ALA A 22 23.68 18.91 6.39
C ALA A 22 24.48 18.91 5.09
N LEU A 23 24.85 17.73 4.60
CA LEU A 23 25.43 17.51 3.27
C LEU A 23 24.39 16.83 2.37
N ILE A 24 24.04 17.44 1.24
CA ILE A 24 23.05 16.91 0.30
C ILE A 24 23.68 16.77 -1.09
N THR A 25 23.65 15.55 -1.65
CA THR A 25 24.08 15.30 -3.04
C THR A 25 22.90 15.41 -4.01
N GLY A 26 23.13 15.86 -5.25
CA GLY A 26 22.07 16.10 -6.22
C GLY A 26 21.14 17.26 -5.84
N ALA A 27 21.66 18.29 -5.18
CA ALA A 27 20.87 19.33 -4.53
C ALA A 27 20.53 20.55 -5.40
N SER A 28 20.82 20.51 -6.71
CA SER A 28 20.58 21.66 -7.61
C SER A 28 19.13 21.78 -8.10
N ARG A 29 18.30 20.72 -7.97
CA ARG A 29 16.90 20.71 -8.39
C ARG A 29 16.11 19.57 -7.74
N GLY A 30 14.78 19.56 -7.95
CA GLY A 30 13.90 18.47 -7.52
C GLY A 30 13.96 18.21 -6.02
N LEU A 31 13.82 16.94 -5.63
CA LEU A 31 13.77 16.52 -4.22
C LEU A 31 14.97 17.01 -3.39
N GLY A 32 16.18 16.92 -3.95
CA GLY A 32 17.40 17.37 -3.25
C GLY A 32 17.40 18.86 -2.92
N TYR A 33 16.89 19.70 -3.83
CA TYR A 33 16.77 21.14 -3.60
C TYR A 33 15.64 21.46 -2.61
N THR A 34 14.48 20.83 -2.75
CA THR A 34 13.35 21.01 -1.81
C THR A 34 13.75 20.64 -0.38
N LEU A 35 14.55 19.57 -0.20
CA LEU A 35 15.08 19.21 1.11
C LEU A 35 16.06 20.26 1.64
N ALA A 36 16.89 20.84 0.77
CA ALA A 36 17.79 21.94 1.14
C ALA A 36 16.99 23.17 1.62
N GLU A 37 15.89 23.53 0.94
CA GLU A 37 15.00 24.63 1.36
C GLU A 37 14.35 24.35 2.72
N PHE A 38 13.89 23.12 2.95
CA PHE A 38 13.30 22.71 4.21
C PHE A 38 14.28 22.81 5.39
N LEU A 39 15.55 22.40 5.18
CA LEU A 39 16.59 22.49 6.21
C LEU A 39 17.10 23.91 6.41
N ALA A 40 17.17 24.72 5.34
CA ALA A 40 17.49 26.15 5.42
C ALA A 40 16.53 26.91 6.35
N ARG A 41 15.21 26.65 6.24
CA ARG A 41 14.18 27.25 7.11
C ARG A 41 14.34 26.89 8.60
N GLN A 42 15.04 25.80 8.88
CA GLN A 42 15.37 25.35 10.24
C GLN A 42 16.76 25.80 10.69
N GLN A 43 17.38 26.74 9.97
CA GLN A 43 18.68 27.32 10.28
C GLN A 43 19.82 26.29 10.31
N TRP A 44 19.76 25.28 9.42
CA TRP A 44 20.89 24.38 9.20
C TRP A 44 21.94 25.01 8.28
N THR A 45 23.21 24.72 8.55
CA THR A 45 24.32 25.00 7.64
C THR A 45 24.35 23.91 6.56
N LEU A 46 24.36 24.33 5.29
CA LEU A 46 24.18 23.43 4.16
C LEU A 46 25.47 23.29 3.34
N ILE A 47 25.80 22.04 3.02
CA ILE A 47 26.80 21.70 2.00
C ILE A 47 26.04 21.04 0.85
N LEU A 48 26.06 21.67 -0.32
CA LEU A 48 25.30 21.24 -1.47
C LEU A 48 26.25 20.72 -2.55
N ASN A 49 25.97 19.54 -3.09
CA ASN A 49 26.67 18.98 -4.22
C ASN A 49 25.73 18.73 -5.39
N ALA A 50 26.19 19.05 -6.61
CA ALA A 50 25.59 18.61 -7.86
C ALA A 50 26.62 18.64 -8.99
N ARG A 51 26.31 17.94 -10.09
CA ARG A 51 27.21 17.81 -11.26
C ARG A 51 27.41 19.12 -12.04
N HIS A 52 26.36 19.94 -12.13
CA HIS A 52 26.37 21.14 -12.96
C HIS A 52 26.59 22.39 -12.09
N GLU A 53 27.73 23.04 -12.27
CA GLU A 53 28.16 24.18 -11.46
C GLU A 53 27.18 25.34 -11.50
N ASN A 54 26.76 25.78 -12.70
CA ASN A 54 25.82 26.90 -12.83
C ASN A 54 24.49 26.65 -12.09
N ALA A 55 23.88 25.48 -12.28
CA ALA A 55 22.62 25.13 -11.62
C ALA A 55 22.79 25.02 -10.09
N LEU A 56 23.92 24.52 -9.62
CA LEU A 56 24.25 24.47 -8.20
C LEU A 56 24.48 25.87 -7.61
N GLY A 57 25.15 26.75 -8.37
CA GLY A 57 25.37 28.15 -8.01
C GLY A 57 24.05 28.88 -7.79
N THR A 58 23.14 28.82 -8.77
CA THR A 58 21.80 29.41 -8.67
C THR A 58 21.01 28.86 -7.48
N ALA A 59 21.05 27.54 -7.24
CA ALA A 59 20.39 26.93 -6.08
C ALA A 59 20.98 27.45 -4.76
N ALA A 60 22.31 27.55 -4.66
CA ALA A 60 22.98 28.05 -3.47
C ALA A 60 22.70 29.54 -3.22
N GLU A 61 22.70 30.38 -4.26
CA GLU A 61 22.36 31.80 -4.17
C GLU A 61 20.94 32.03 -3.66
N ARG A 62 19.96 31.25 -4.16
CA ARG A 62 18.58 31.32 -3.67
C ARG A 62 18.47 31.02 -2.17
N LEU A 63 19.18 29.99 -1.71
CA LEU A 63 19.19 29.62 -0.29
C LEU A 63 19.93 30.65 0.57
N ARG A 64 21.02 31.25 0.07
CA ARG A 64 21.72 32.36 0.76
C ARG A 64 20.87 33.61 0.84
N ALA A 65 20.15 33.96 -0.23
CA ALA A 65 19.20 35.08 -0.23
C ALA A 65 18.06 34.87 0.80
N ALA A 66 17.73 33.62 1.11
CA ALA A 66 16.80 33.25 2.17
C ALA A 66 17.45 33.17 3.58
N GLY A 67 18.71 33.62 3.73
CA GLY A 67 19.42 33.70 5.01
C GLY A 67 20.16 32.43 5.44
N ALA A 68 20.28 31.41 4.58
CA ALA A 68 20.99 30.18 4.92
C ALA A 68 22.51 30.28 4.70
N VAL A 69 23.28 29.59 5.55
CA VAL A 69 24.72 29.41 5.35
C VAL A 69 24.95 28.24 4.40
N VAL A 70 25.48 28.50 3.20
CA VAL A 70 25.59 27.48 2.13
C VAL A 70 27.01 27.41 1.55
N THR A 71 27.57 26.20 1.55
CA THR A 71 28.77 25.83 0.78
C THR A 71 28.37 25.00 -0.44
N ALA A 72 28.63 25.50 -1.64
CA ALA A 72 28.42 24.76 -2.88
C ALA A 72 29.70 24.01 -3.29
N VAL A 73 29.57 22.72 -3.59
CA VAL A 73 30.67 21.86 -4.04
C VAL A 73 30.27 21.19 -5.37
N PRO A 74 30.57 21.82 -6.52
CA PRO A 74 30.32 21.20 -7.81
C PRO A 74 31.18 19.94 -7.95
N GLY A 75 30.59 18.89 -8.51
CA GLY A 75 31.31 17.64 -8.71
C GLY A 75 30.40 16.45 -8.91
N ASP A 76 30.96 15.42 -9.52
CA ASP A 76 30.31 14.17 -9.83
C ASP A 76 30.60 13.12 -8.75
N VAL A 77 29.57 12.71 -8.02
CA VAL A 77 29.71 11.74 -6.92
C VAL A 77 30.31 10.40 -7.36
N ALA A 78 30.27 10.06 -8.63
CA ALA A 78 30.92 8.86 -9.17
C ALA A 78 32.46 8.99 -9.25
N ARG A 79 33.01 10.21 -9.22
CA ARG A 79 34.45 10.45 -9.29
C ARG A 79 35.05 10.45 -7.88
N PRO A 80 36.08 9.62 -7.60
CA PRO A 80 36.72 9.61 -6.28
C PRO A 80 37.30 10.96 -5.84
N SER A 81 37.83 11.77 -6.77
CA SER A 81 38.33 13.13 -6.51
C SER A 81 37.25 14.04 -5.94
N ASP A 82 36.06 14.00 -6.52
CA ASP A 82 34.97 14.90 -6.21
C ASP A 82 34.35 14.49 -4.86
N ARG A 83 34.26 13.18 -4.59
CA ARG A 83 33.91 12.67 -3.25
C ARG A 83 34.89 13.16 -2.17
N ARG A 84 36.20 13.24 -2.47
CA ARG A 84 37.19 13.81 -1.53
C ARG A 84 36.96 15.30 -1.31
N ALA A 85 36.63 16.06 -2.35
CA ALA A 85 36.31 17.49 -2.24
C ALA A 85 35.04 17.74 -1.41
N ILE A 86 33.99 16.94 -1.63
CA ILE A 86 32.74 16.97 -0.85
C ILE A 86 33.02 16.65 0.63
N ALA A 87 33.78 15.59 0.92
CA ALA A 87 34.15 15.25 2.29
C ALA A 87 35.05 16.30 2.93
N ALA A 88 35.92 16.96 2.16
CA ALA A 88 36.75 18.06 2.66
C ALA A 88 35.90 19.28 3.05
N ALA A 89 34.83 19.58 2.31
CA ALA A 89 33.88 20.62 2.71
C ALA A 89 33.19 20.29 4.04
N ALA A 90 32.77 19.03 4.23
CA ALA A 90 32.22 18.58 5.51
C ALA A 90 33.24 18.69 6.66
N ARG A 91 34.51 18.39 6.41
CA ARG A 91 35.57 18.56 7.42
C ARG A 91 35.82 20.02 7.78
N ARG A 92 35.79 20.94 6.81
CA ARG A 92 35.91 22.38 7.09
C ARG A 92 34.75 22.91 7.93
N ALA A 93 33.55 22.34 7.78
CA ALA A 93 32.40 22.65 8.62
C ALA A 93 32.51 22.09 10.05
N GLY A 94 33.51 21.24 10.34
CA GLY A 94 33.82 20.73 11.68
C GLY A 94 32.88 19.65 12.22
N ARG A 95 31.69 19.48 11.63
CA ARG A 95 30.67 18.50 12.04
C ARG A 95 29.79 18.06 10.86
N LEU A 96 29.05 16.97 11.04
CA LEU A 96 28.09 16.50 10.05
C LEU A 96 26.95 15.75 10.74
N ASP A 97 25.79 16.42 10.86
CA ASP A 97 24.60 15.93 11.55
C ASP A 97 23.66 15.19 10.60
N LEU A 98 23.71 15.51 9.30
CA LEU A 98 22.91 14.86 8.28
C LEU A 98 23.69 14.68 6.98
N LEU A 99 23.73 13.46 6.46
CA LEU A 99 24.19 13.16 5.10
C LEU A 99 23.02 12.61 4.28
N VAL A 100 22.64 13.32 3.23
CA VAL A 100 21.60 12.89 2.29
C VAL A 100 22.23 12.51 0.95
N ASN A 101 22.26 11.21 0.69
CA ASN A 101 22.68 10.65 -0.59
C ASN A 101 21.48 10.64 -1.56
N ASN A 102 21.26 11.76 -2.24
CA ASN A 102 20.15 11.98 -3.17
C ASN A 102 20.56 11.95 -4.65
N ALA A 103 21.82 12.24 -4.99
CA ALA A 103 22.28 12.11 -6.38
C ALA A 103 22.00 10.71 -6.94
N SER A 104 21.34 10.66 -8.09
CA SER A 104 20.96 9.41 -8.76
C SER A 104 21.03 9.54 -10.28
N GLU A 105 21.14 8.40 -10.95
CA GLU A 105 21.12 8.26 -12.40
C GLU A 105 20.30 7.02 -12.79
N LEU A 106 19.44 7.15 -13.80
CA LEU A 106 18.58 6.05 -14.26
C LEU A 106 19.25 5.20 -15.36
N GLY A 107 20.16 5.79 -16.12
CA GLY A 107 20.72 5.20 -17.34
C GLY A 107 20.18 5.91 -18.59
N PRO A 108 20.28 5.27 -19.78
CA PRO A 108 19.78 5.82 -21.03
C PRO A 108 18.25 5.99 -21.02
N SER A 109 17.76 6.87 -21.89
CA SER A 109 16.33 7.11 -22.09
C SER A 109 15.99 6.93 -23.58
N PRO A 110 15.03 6.07 -23.95
CA PRO A 110 14.24 5.20 -23.07
C PRO A 110 15.10 4.12 -22.39
N LEU A 111 14.60 3.58 -21.27
CA LEU A 111 15.30 2.55 -20.50
C LEU A 111 15.21 1.18 -21.21
N PRO A 112 16.33 0.58 -21.66
CA PRO A 112 16.31 -0.69 -22.37
C PRO A 112 16.12 -1.87 -21.41
N PRO A 113 15.73 -3.05 -21.92
CA PRO A 113 15.84 -4.29 -21.17
C PRO A 113 17.24 -4.46 -20.56
N LEU A 114 17.33 -5.07 -19.37
CA LEU A 114 18.62 -5.19 -18.65
C LEU A 114 19.71 -5.85 -19.48
N LEU A 115 19.36 -6.85 -20.30
CA LEU A 115 20.31 -7.57 -21.16
C LEU A 115 20.80 -6.73 -22.35
N GLU A 116 20.09 -5.68 -22.70
CA GLU A 116 20.43 -4.73 -23.77
C GLU A 116 21.05 -3.44 -23.21
N HIS A 117 21.17 -3.33 -21.88
CA HIS A 117 21.70 -2.13 -21.26
C HIS A 117 23.19 -1.99 -21.55
N PRO A 118 23.66 -0.86 -22.13
CA PRO A 118 25.08 -0.67 -22.40
C PRO A 118 25.90 -0.80 -21.12
N LEU A 119 26.91 -1.67 -21.12
CA LEU A 119 27.74 -1.94 -19.92
C LEU A 119 28.39 -0.69 -19.32
N PRO A 120 28.90 0.29 -20.12
CA PRO A 120 29.42 1.54 -19.56
C PRO A 120 28.35 2.35 -18.81
N ALA A 121 27.14 2.41 -19.35
CA ALA A 121 26.01 3.10 -18.71
C ALA A 121 25.55 2.36 -17.45
N LEU A 122 25.53 1.02 -17.47
CA LEU A 122 25.18 0.21 -16.30
C LEU A 122 26.19 0.40 -15.17
N ARG A 123 27.49 0.33 -15.48
CA ARG A 123 28.57 0.58 -14.52
C ARG A 123 28.44 1.97 -13.90
N ARG A 124 28.10 2.96 -14.72
CA ARG A 124 27.88 4.34 -14.30
C ARG A 124 26.73 4.45 -13.30
N VAL A 125 25.58 3.84 -13.61
CA VAL A 125 24.42 3.82 -12.71
C VAL A 125 24.77 3.19 -11.36
N PHE A 126 25.51 2.07 -11.35
CA PHE A 126 25.97 1.44 -10.10
C PHE A 126 26.96 2.32 -9.33
N GLU A 127 27.89 2.98 -10.02
CA GLU A 127 28.84 3.88 -9.38
C GLU A 127 28.13 5.05 -8.69
N VAL A 128 27.14 5.68 -9.35
CA VAL A 128 26.37 6.80 -8.79
C VAL A 128 25.41 6.34 -7.69
N ASN A 129 24.60 5.32 -7.95
CA ASN A 129 23.48 4.97 -7.09
C ASN A 129 23.87 4.05 -5.92
N VAL A 130 24.99 3.31 -6.02
CA VAL A 130 25.39 2.31 -5.02
C VAL A 130 26.73 2.67 -4.38
N LEU A 131 27.79 2.74 -5.18
CA LEU A 131 29.14 2.88 -4.64
C LEU A 131 29.40 4.27 -4.08
N ALA A 132 28.95 5.33 -4.75
CA ALA A 132 29.16 6.70 -4.28
C ALA A 132 28.55 7.00 -2.91
N PRO A 133 27.29 6.62 -2.60
CA PRO A 133 26.72 6.72 -1.25
C PRO A 133 27.57 6.04 -0.17
N ILE A 134 28.00 4.80 -0.41
CA ILE A 134 28.84 4.04 0.53
C ILE A 134 30.19 4.73 0.73
N ALA A 135 30.82 5.17 -0.37
CA ALA A 135 32.11 5.84 -0.34
C ALA A 135 32.04 7.19 0.39
N LEU A 136 30.96 7.96 0.22
CA LEU A 136 30.74 9.22 0.94
C LEU A 136 30.50 8.99 2.44
N VAL A 137 29.69 7.99 2.81
CA VAL A 137 29.52 7.61 4.22
C VAL A 137 30.87 7.25 4.83
N ARG A 138 31.69 6.46 4.14
CA ARG A 138 33.05 6.12 4.60
C ARG A 138 33.94 7.35 4.72
N ALA A 139 33.92 8.26 3.76
CA ALA A 139 34.74 9.47 3.76
C ALA A 139 34.38 10.45 4.88
N CYS A 140 33.11 10.45 5.31
CA CYS A 140 32.56 11.31 6.35
C CYS A 140 32.36 10.60 7.71
N LEU A 141 32.72 9.31 7.82
CA LEU A 141 32.36 8.45 8.96
C LEU A 141 32.76 9.01 10.32
N ARG A 142 33.95 9.63 10.41
CA ARG A 142 34.43 10.24 11.66
C ARG A 142 33.52 11.37 12.13
N LEU A 143 33.11 12.27 11.23
CA LEU A 143 32.23 13.40 11.53
C LEU A 143 30.81 12.92 11.87
N LEU A 144 30.30 11.93 11.12
CA LEU A 144 29.00 11.32 11.39
C LEU A 144 28.99 10.68 12.78
N ARG A 145 30.04 9.94 13.16
CA ARG A 145 30.13 9.34 14.50
C ARG A 145 30.23 10.38 15.60
N SER A 146 31.09 11.39 15.45
CA SER A 146 31.27 12.42 16.48
C SER A 146 30.01 13.27 16.69
N SER A 147 29.24 13.50 15.63
CA SER A 147 28.01 14.31 15.68
C SER A 147 26.76 13.48 15.97
N ARG A 148 26.87 12.14 16.09
CA ARG A 148 25.73 11.21 16.04
C ARG A 148 24.82 11.45 14.83
N GLY A 149 25.44 11.75 13.69
CA GLY A 149 24.78 12.17 12.47
C GLY A 149 23.97 11.07 11.80
N LEU A 150 22.86 11.48 11.18
CA LEU A 150 21.95 10.64 10.43
C LEU A 150 22.40 10.50 8.97
N VAL A 151 22.32 9.30 8.42
CA VAL A 151 22.50 9.06 6.98
C VAL A 151 21.15 8.71 6.36
N VAL A 152 20.74 9.50 5.36
CA VAL A 152 19.54 9.24 4.55
C VAL A 152 19.99 8.87 3.15
N ASN A 153 19.77 7.62 2.77
CA ASN A 153 19.97 7.16 1.39
C ASN A 153 18.66 7.26 0.64
N VAL A 154 18.54 8.20 -0.29
CA VAL A 154 17.36 8.28 -1.16
C VAL A 154 17.42 7.13 -2.15
N THR A 155 16.36 6.32 -2.13
CA THR A 155 16.14 5.21 -3.06
C THR A 155 14.89 5.48 -3.87
N SER A 156 14.46 4.49 -4.65
CA SER A 156 13.12 4.44 -5.24
C SER A 156 12.43 3.18 -4.76
N ASP A 157 11.11 3.16 -4.87
CA ASP A 157 10.30 1.94 -4.76
C ASP A 157 10.73 0.84 -5.75
N ALA A 158 11.38 1.19 -6.85
CA ALA A 158 12.06 0.24 -7.73
C ALA A 158 13.01 -0.69 -6.94
N ALA A 159 13.67 -0.21 -5.88
CA ALA A 159 14.55 -1.04 -5.04
C ALA A 159 13.82 -2.18 -4.30
N ARG A 160 12.48 -2.16 -4.25
CA ARG A 160 11.64 -3.20 -3.62
C ARG A 160 10.81 -4.01 -4.62
N GLY A 161 10.66 -3.56 -5.87
CA GLY A 161 9.93 -4.25 -6.94
C GLY A 161 10.45 -3.83 -8.32
N GLY A 162 10.64 -4.79 -9.23
CA GLY A 162 11.20 -4.50 -10.56
C GLY A 162 10.17 -3.90 -11.51
N TYR A 163 10.51 -2.78 -12.17
CA TYR A 163 9.77 -2.27 -13.32
C TYR A 163 10.42 -2.77 -14.63
N PRO A 164 9.64 -3.10 -15.67
CA PRO A 164 10.20 -3.40 -17.00
C PRO A 164 11.11 -2.26 -17.49
N GLY A 165 12.33 -2.58 -17.90
CA GLY A 165 13.36 -1.60 -18.32
C GLY A 165 14.19 -0.99 -17.20
N TRP A 166 13.78 -1.08 -15.92
CA TRP A 166 14.48 -0.42 -14.81
C TRP A 166 15.57 -1.26 -14.14
N GLY A 167 15.95 -2.39 -14.74
CA GLY A 167 16.88 -3.36 -14.15
C GLY A 167 18.23 -2.78 -13.72
N ALA A 168 18.70 -1.71 -14.38
CA ALA A 168 19.96 -1.04 -14.07
C ALA A 168 19.89 -0.12 -12.83
N SER A 169 18.72 0.48 -12.54
CA SER A 169 18.54 1.50 -11.49
C SER A 169 18.39 0.89 -10.08
N LEU A 170 18.24 -0.43 -9.98
CA LEU A 170 18.01 -1.15 -8.73
C LEU A 170 19.24 -1.11 -7.81
N ARG A 171 19.11 -0.48 -6.63
CA ARG A 171 20.04 -0.66 -5.51
C ARG A 171 19.97 -2.13 -5.05
N SER A 172 20.88 -2.95 -5.58
CA SER A 172 21.21 -4.33 -5.21
C SER A 172 20.10 -5.12 -4.48
N THR A 173 19.10 -5.56 -5.24
CA THR A 173 18.68 -6.96 -5.15
C THR A 173 18.77 -7.50 -6.57
N VAL A 174 19.94 -8.03 -6.95
CA VAL A 174 19.97 -9.00 -8.05
C VAL A 174 19.31 -10.25 -7.49
N ARG A 175 17.97 -10.24 -7.46
CA ARG A 175 17.26 -11.51 -7.58
C ARG A 175 17.57 -11.91 -9.01
N SER A 176 18.46 -12.87 -9.18
CA SER A 176 18.59 -13.58 -10.45
C SER A 176 17.16 -13.82 -10.94
N PRO A 177 16.77 -13.36 -12.15
CA PRO A 177 15.59 -13.94 -12.74
C PRO A 177 15.95 -15.41 -12.78
N ARG A 178 15.26 -16.23 -11.96
CA ARG A 178 15.04 -17.60 -12.41
C ARG A 178 14.38 -17.38 -13.76
N HIS A 179 15.15 -17.46 -14.83
CA HIS A 179 14.64 -17.87 -16.13
C HIS A 179 14.05 -19.25 -15.88
N ARG A 180 12.84 -19.28 -15.31
CA ARG A 180 11.91 -20.36 -15.56
C ARG A 180 11.51 -20.16 -16.99
N VAL A 181 12.28 -20.79 -17.87
CA VAL A 181 11.72 -21.36 -19.08
C VAL A 181 10.56 -22.24 -18.58
N GLY A 182 9.32 -21.75 -18.70
CA GLY A 182 8.11 -22.49 -18.31
C GLY A 182 7.38 -22.09 -17.02
N GLY A 183 7.37 -20.81 -16.61
CA GLY A 183 6.32 -20.32 -15.71
C GLY A 183 5.13 -19.82 -16.52
N ALA A 184 3.95 -20.43 -16.39
CA ALA A 184 2.75 -19.97 -17.08
C ALA A 184 2.48 -18.50 -16.76
N ARG A 185 2.57 -17.63 -17.77
CA ARG A 185 2.05 -16.25 -17.70
C ARG A 185 0.54 -16.35 -17.79
N MET A 186 -0.16 -15.67 -16.90
CA MET A 186 -1.63 -15.61 -16.95
C MET A 186 -2.04 -14.44 -17.83
N ASN A 187 -2.72 -14.72 -18.93
CA ASN A 187 -3.25 -13.71 -19.84
C ASN A 187 -4.61 -13.23 -19.31
N ARG A 188 -4.86 -11.92 -19.42
CA ARG A 188 -6.17 -11.31 -19.13
C ARG A 188 -7.35 -12.08 -19.74
N GLN A 189 -7.23 -12.59 -20.96
CA GLN A 189 -8.30 -13.33 -21.64
C GLN A 189 -8.69 -14.64 -20.94
N GLU A 190 -7.78 -15.26 -20.19
CA GLU A 190 -8.05 -16.50 -19.44
C GLU A 190 -8.94 -16.25 -18.20
N LEU A 191 -9.14 -14.99 -17.81
CA LEU A 191 -9.96 -14.56 -16.68
C LEU A 191 -11.35 -14.06 -17.11
N VAL A 192 -11.67 -14.17 -18.39
CA VAL A 192 -12.95 -13.71 -18.96
C VAL A 192 -13.99 -14.84 -18.87
N PHE A 193 -15.16 -14.52 -18.34
CA PHE A 193 -16.36 -15.33 -18.41
C PHE A 193 -17.58 -14.40 -18.41
N GLU A 194 -18.72 -14.91 -18.87
CA GLU A 194 -19.98 -14.17 -18.84
C GLU A 194 -20.55 -14.18 -17.43
N GLN A 195 -20.81 -13.01 -16.88
CA GLN A 195 -21.39 -12.83 -15.55
C GLN A 195 -22.74 -12.10 -15.71
N PRO A 196 -23.86 -12.81 -15.61
CA PRO A 196 -25.18 -12.21 -15.78
C PRO A 196 -25.48 -11.20 -14.66
N ARG A 197 -25.95 -9.99 -15.03
CA ARG A 197 -26.21 -8.89 -14.08
C ARG A 197 -27.30 -9.20 -13.07
N GLU A 198 -28.23 -10.07 -13.41
CA GLU A 198 -29.30 -10.56 -12.53
C GLU A 198 -28.77 -11.35 -11.31
N LEU A 199 -27.51 -11.78 -11.35
CA LEU A 199 -26.87 -12.47 -10.23
C LEU A 199 -26.21 -11.50 -9.24
N PHE A 200 -26.22 -10.19 -9.48
CA PHE A 200 -25.59 -9.22 -8.59
C PHE A 200 -26.44 -9.03 -7.33
N ALA A 201 -25.87 -9.26 -6.15
CA ALA A 201 -26.58 -9.00 -4.90
C ALA A 201 -26.54 -7.50 -4.57
N SER A 202 -27.62 -6.80 -4.91
CA SER A 202 -27.77 -5.36 -4.64
C SER A 202 -28.35 -5.04 -3.25
N SER A 203 -28.78 -6.06 -2.50
CA SER A 203 -29.33 -5.94 -1.14
C SER A 203 -28.72 -6.96 -0.16
N PRO A 204 -28.53 -6.56 1.11
CA PRO A 204 -28.21 -7.47 2.20
C PRO A 204 -29.25 -8.60 2.34
N VAL A 205 -28.77 -9.84 2.35
CA VAL A 205 -29.62 -11.04 2.45
C VAL A 205 -30.50 -11.06 3.70
N GLU A 206 -30.07 -10.44 4.80
CA GLU A 206 -30.82 -10.43 6.06
C GLU A 206 -32.12 -9.62 5.98
N LEU A 207 -32.24 -8.71 5.00
CA LEU A 207 -33.48 -7.98 4.77
C LEU A 207 -34.54 -8.85 4.08
N ASP A 208 -34.10 -9.79 3.25
CA ASP A 208 -34.96 -10.70 2.51
C ASP A 208 -35.23 -12.00 3.28
N ARG A 209 -34.22 -12.51 4.01
CA ARG A 209 -34.21 -13.85 4.62
C ARG A 209 -33.99 -13.86 6.14
N GLY A 210 -33.88 -12.69 6.76
CA GLY A 210 -33.80 -12.53 8.22
C GLY A 210 -32.44 -12.73 8.87
N SER A 211 -31.42 -13.27 8.18
CA SER A 211 -30.07 -13.43 8.74
C SER A 211 -28.97 -13.50 7.68
N ARG A 212 -27.76 -13.03 8.02
CA ARG A 212 -26.59 -12.92 7.12
C ARG A 212 -26.04 -14.26 6.64
N ASP A 213 -26.24 -15.33 7.41
CA ASP A 213 -25.83 -16.70 7.12
C ASP A 213 -26.85 -17.50 6.30
N GLN A 214 -27.91 -16.85 5.81
CA GLN A 214 -28.91 -17.46 4.89
C GLN A 214 -28.46 -17.41 3.42
N VAL A 215 -27.18 -17.11 3.19
CA VAL A 215 -26.53 -17.21 1.87
C VAL A 215 -26.21 -18.67 1.54
N ARG A 216 -26.02 -18.94 0.26
CA ARG A 216 -25.54 -20.23 -0.23
C ARG A 216 -24.03 -20.34 -0.05
N LEU A 217 -23.55 -21.57 -0.05
CA LEU A 217 -22.14 -21.90 0.00
C LEU A 217 -21.82 -22.86 -1.14
N LEU A 218 -20.88 -22.50 -1.99
CA LEU A 218 -20.21 -23.45 -2.88
C LEU A 218 -18.94 -23.93 -2.18
N VAL A 219 -18.70 -25.24 -2.15
CA VAL A 219 -17.46 -25.79 -1.62
C VAL A 219 -16.69 -26.48 -2.72
N THR A 220 -15.47 -26.01 -2.97
CA THR A 220 -14.55 -26.60 -3.96
C THR A 220 -13.39 -27.27 -3.24
N THR A 221 -13.23 -28.57 -3.49
CA THR A 221 -12.13 -29.41 -2.96
C THR A 221 -11.41 -30.11 -4.12
N PRO A 222 -10.30 -30.84 -3.88
CA PRO A 222 -9.69 -31.69 -4.90
C PRO A 222 -10.66 -32.72 -5.51
N ALA A 223 -11.65 -33.19 -4.73
CA ALA A 223 -12.64 -34.18 -5.16
C ALA A 223 -13.77 -33.60 -6.04
N GLY A 224 -13.96 -32.28 -6.05
CA GLY A 224 -15.00 -31.62 -6.84
C GLY A 224 -15.72 -30.51 -6.08
N ASN A 225 -16.84 -30.07 -6.65
CA ASN A 225 -17.71 -29.04 -6.10
C ASN A 225 -18.87 -29.66 -5.32
N ARG A 226 -19.29 -29.00 -4.23
CA ARG A 226 -20.47 -29.36 -3.45
C ARG A 226 -21.28 -28.11 -3.13
N HIS A 227 -22.57 -28.13 -3.46
CA HIS A 227 -23.52 -27.10 -3.08
C HIS A 227 -24.00 -27.30 -1.64
N ALA A 228 -24.05 -26.23 -0.88
CA ALA A 228 -24.51 -26.21 0.51
C ALA A 228 -25.14 -24.85 0.85
N THR A 229 -25.58 -24.73 2.10
CA THR A 229 -25.94 -23.46 2.73
C THR A 229 -24.83 -23.01 3.68
N PHE A 230 -24.70 -21.70 3.94
CA PHE A 230 -23.61 -21.21 4.79
C PHE A 230 -23.69 -21.75 6.24
N VAL A 231 -24.89 -22.03 6.72
CA VAL A 231 -25.10 -22.69 8.03
C VAL A 231 -24.44 -24.07 8.14
N GLU A 232 -24.09 -24.70 7.02
CA GLU A 232 -23.40 -25.98 6.97
C GLU A 232 -21.87 -25.85 6.98
N LEU A 233 -21.31 -24.64 6.98
CA LEU A 233 -19.86 -24.38 6.99
C LEU A 233 -19.09 -25.24 8.01
N PRO A 234 -19.55 -25.44 9.27
CA PRO A 234 -18.83 -26.28 10.23
C PRO A 234 -18.60 -27.73 9.76
N ARG A 235 -19.47 -28.29 8.90
CA ARG A 235 -19.35 -29.66 8.37
C ARG A 235 -18.18 -29.86 7.42
N PHE A 236 -17.58 -28.79 6.94
CA PHE A 236 -16.45 -28.81 6.01
C PHE A 236 -15.10 -28.57 6.70
N LEU A 237 -15.14 -28.20 7.97
CA LEU A 237 -14.00 -27.93 8.81
C LEU A 237 -13.81 -29.07 9.82
N SER A 238 -12.63 -29.15 10.41
CA SER A 238 -12.28 -30.20 11.37
C SER A 238 -11.75 -29.56 12.64
N ALA A 239 -11.90 -30.26 13.77
CA ALA A 239 -11.33 -29.82 15.03
C ALA A 239 -9.82 -29.57 14.88
N GLY A 240 -9.36 -28.43 15.40
CA GLY A 240 -7.99 -27.94 15.30
C GLY A 240 -7.72 -27.04 14.09
N ASP A 241 -8.59 -26.99 13.08
CA ASP A 241 -8.48 -26.02 11.98
C ASP A 241 -8.54 -24.58 12.51
N LEU A 242 -7.86 -23.68 11.81
CA LEU A 242 -7.78 -22.26 12.15
C LEU A 242 -8.41 -21.41 11.05
N LEU A 243 -9.44 -20.64 11.42
CA LEU A 243 -9.95 -19.56 10.60
C LEU A 243 -9.22 -18.26 10.92
N VAL A 244 -8.75 -17.56 9.88
CA VAL A 244 -8.09 -16.26 10.02
C VAL A 244 -8.99 -15.18 9.45
N ALA A 245 -9.48 -14.28 10.28
CA ALA A 245 -10.34 -13.15 9.89
C ALA A 245 -9.55 -11.87 9.68
N ASN A 246 -10.12 -10.91 8.93
CA ASN A 246 -9.64 -9.54 8.89
C ASN A 246 -10.48 -8.68 9.84
N GLU A 247 -9.83 -8.03 10.80
CA GLU A 247 -10.49 -7.16 11.79
C GLU A 247 -10.71 -5.72 11.31
N SER A 248 -10.27 -5.40 10.09
CA SER A 248 -10.47 -4.08 9.51
C SER A 248 -11.96 -3.77 9.38
N ALA A 249 -12.40 -2.70 10.05
CA ALA A 249 -13.75 -2.18 9.97
C ALA A 249 -13.86 -1.17 8.83
N THR A 250 -14.98 -1.25 8.11
CA THR A 250 -15.31 -0.36 6.99
C THR A 250 -15.58 1.05 7.51
N LEU A 251 -15.04 2.05 6.84
CA LEU A 251 -15.33 3.45 7.08
C LEU A 251 -16.50 3.88 6.22
N ALA A 252 -17.24 4.90 6.66
CA ALA A 252 -18.19 5.61 5.82
C ALA A 252 -17.43 6.56 4.87
N ALA A 253 -16.58 5.98 4.02
CA ALA A 253 -15.45 6.62 3.35
C ALA A 253 -15.81 7.58 2.20
N SER A 254 -17.09 7.68 1.83
CA SER A 254 -17.54 8.59 0.78
C SER A 254 -18.06 9.89 1.37
N LEU A 255 -17.54 11.02 0.89
CA LEU A 255 -17.92 12.36 1.32
C LEU A 255 -18.32 13.21 0.13
N GLU A 256 -19.27 14.11 0.32
CA GLU A 256 -19.57 15.15 -0.66
C GLU A 256 -18.45 16.21 -0.67
N ALA A 257 -17.99 16.56 -1.87
CA ALA A 257 -16.93 17.53 -2.10
C ALA A 257 -17.38 18.62 -3.07
N HIS A 258 -16.96 19.85 -2.79
CA HIS A 258 -17.27 21.04 -3.59
C HIS A 258 -15.97 21.69 -4.07
N GLY A 259 -15.72 21.69 -5.38
CA GLY A 259 -14.52 22.28 -5.96
C GLY A 259 -14.79 22.99 -7.29
N PRO A 260 -13.74 23.38 -8.04
CA PRO A 260 -13.86 24.03 -9.33
C PRO A 260 -14.66 23.22 -10.37
N ALA A 261 -14.66 21.89 -10.26
CA ALA A 261 -15.42 20.98 -11.12
C ALA A 261 -16.92 20.88 -10.75
N GLY A 262 -17.37 21.57 -9.70
CA GLY A 262 -18.73 21.47 -9.15
C GLY A 262 -18.80 20.59 -7.90
N THR A 263 -19.99 20.04 -7.65
CA THR A 263 -20.25 19.07 -6.57
C THR A 263 -20.00 17.65 -7.08
N TYR A 264 -19.30 16.84 -6.29
CA TYR A 264 -18.97 15.46 -6.61
C TYR A 264 -18.71 14.65 -5.33
N THR A 265 -18.54 13.34 -5.46
CA THR A 265 -18.18 12.46 -4.33
C THR A 265 -16.68 12.27 -4.24
N LEU A 266 -16.13 12.25 -3.03
CA LEU A 266 -14.73 11.99 -2.73
C LEU A 266 -14.64 10.74 -1.86
N ASP A 267 -14.29 9.62 -2.49
CA ASP A 267 -14.13 8.34 -1.82
C ASP A 267 -12.72 8.24 -1.24
N LEU A 268 -12.58 8.25 0.08
CA LEU A 268 -11.30 8.09 0.75
C LEU A 268 -10.84 6.63 0.68
N SER A 269 -9.71 6.40 0.04
CA SER A 269 -9.16 5.06 -0.19
C SER A 269 -8.21 4.62 0.92
N THR A 270 -7.13 5.36 1.16
CA THR A 270 -6.07 4.91 2.06
C THR A 270 -5.41 6.08 2.76
N ARG A 271 -5.35 6.04 4.09
CA ARG A 271 -4.58 7.01 4.89
C ARG A 271 -3.11 6.63 4.92
N TYR A 272 -2.24 7.53 4.47
CA TYR A 272 -0.78 7.33 4.50
C TYR A 272 -0.09 8.06 5.65
N ALA A 273 -0.62 9.21 6.05
CA ALA A 273 -0.14 10.00 7.19
C ALA A 273 -1.23 10.97 7.64
N ASP A 274 -0.94 11.79 8.65
CA ASP A 274 -1.86 12.83 9.12
C ASP A 274 -2.15 13.84 8.02
N GLY A 275 -3.45 13.93 7.70
CA GLY A 275 -3.97 14.75 6.61
C GLY A 275 -3.54 14.31 5.21
N LEU A 276 -2.87 13.16 5.02
CA LEU A 276 -2.46 12.65 3.71
C LEU A 276 -3.20 11.36 3.37
N TRP A 277 -4.03 11.45 2.33
CA TRP A 277 -4.86 10.35 1.87
C TRP A 277 -4.66 10.07 0.38
N LEU A 278 -4.88 8.82 0.00
CA LEU A 278 -5.31 8.47 -1.34
C LEU A 278 -6.83 8.54 -1.39
N ALA A 279 -7.39 9.17 -2.41
CA ALA A 279 -8.82 9.31 -2.59
C ALA A 279 -9.21 9.21 -4.07
N GLU A 280 -10.47 8.90 -4.33
CA GLU A 280 -11.07 8.85 -5.66
C GLU A 280 -12.19 9.89 -5.77
N PRO A 281 -11.99 11.00 -6.50
CA PRO A 281 -13.08 11.88 -6.87
C PRO A 281 -13.92 11.23 -7.99
N ARG A 282 -15.25 11.21 -7.82
CA ARG A 282 -16.21 10.61 -8.76
C ARG A 282 -17.42 11.51 -8.95
N TRP A 283 -17.93 11.58 -10.17
CA TRP A 283 -19.18 12.29 -10.45
C TRP A 283 -20.35 11.64 -9.72
N ASP A 284 -20.40 10.31 -9.78
CA ASP A 284 -21.38 9.47 -9.11
C ASP A 284 -20.85 8.01 -9.02
N PRO A 285 -21.58 7.09 -8.35
CA PRO A 285 -21.20 5.68 -8.17
C PRO A 285 -20.94 4.90 -9.44
N ALA A 286 -21.57 5.28 -10.56
CA ALA A 286 -21.44 4.60 -11.85
C ALA A 286 -20.35 5.25 -12.74
N HIS A 287 -19.93 6.47 -12.43
CA HIS A 287 -18.96 7.23 -13.22
C HIS A 287 -17.71 7.56 -12.40
N PRO A 288 -16.80 6.59 -12.20
CA PRO A 288 -15.47 6.86 -11.65
C PRO A 288 -14.67 7.77 -12.58
N GLY A 289 -13.63 8.41 -12.04
CA GLY A 289 -12.76 9.32 -12.78
C GLY A 289 -11.99 8.66 -13.95
N PRO A 290 -11.05 9.40 -14.59
CA PRO A 290 -10.45 10.62 -14.09
C PRO A 290 -11.36 11.84 -14.25
N MET A 291 -11.55 12.58 -13.15
CA MET A 291 -12.18 13.89 -13.17
C MET A 291 -11.20 14.97 -13.66
N PRO A 292 -11.68 16.09 -14.23
CA PRO A 292 -10.85 17.17 -14.78
C PRO A 292 -10.22 18.04 -13.68
N ILE A 293 -9.54 17.43 -12.71
CA ILE A 293 -8.89 18.06 -11.56
C ILE A 293 -7.41 18.27 -11.86
N ARG A 294 -6.85 19.41 -11.42
CA ARG A 294 -5.43 19.74 -11.60
C ARG A 294 -4.65 19.73 -10.27
N PRO A 295 -3.35 19.36 -10.28
CA PRO A 295 -2.49 19.50 -9.12
C PRO A 295 -2.52 20.94 -8.56
N GLY A 296 -2.73 21.04 -7.24
CA GLY A 296 -2.84 22.30 -6.51
C GLY A 296 -4.27 22.84 -6.38
N GLU A 297 -5.25 22.28 -7.10
CA GLU A 297 -6.65 22.62 -6.88
C GLU A 297 -7.13 22.18 -5.50
N GLU A 298 -8.13 22.89 -5.00
CA GLU A 298 -8.70 22.68 -3.67
C GLU A 298 -10.21 22.45 -3.76
N ALA A 299 -10.72 21.64 -2.84
CA ALA A 299 -12.14 21.40 -2.66
C ALA A 299 -12.51 21.45 -1.17
N ARG A 300 -13.77 21.77 -0.89
CA ARG A 300 -14.36 21.79 0.46
C ARG A 300 -15.05 20.46 0.71
N VAL A 301 -14.76 19.86 1.85
CA VAL A 301 -15.34 18.60 2.32
C VAL A 301 -15.74 18.81 3.78
N GLY A 302 -17.03 18.95 4.05
CA GLY A 302 -17.51 19.43 5.36
C GLY A 302 -16.87 20.79 5.72
N ASP A 303 -16.24 20.86 6.89
CA ASP A 303 -15.52 22.05 7.36
C ASP A 303 -14.02 22.08 6.96
N ALA A 304 -13.53 21.02 6.31
CA ALA A 304 -12.14 20.89 5.86
C ALA A 304 -11.95 21.38 4.41
N THR A 305 -10.73 21.76 4.10
CA THR A 305 -10.24 22.00 2.74
C THR A 305 -9.26 20.90 2.36
N VAL A 306 -9.53 20.22 1.24
CA VAL A 306 -8.64 19.22 0.65
C VAL A 306 -7.94 19.81 -0.56
N ARG A 307 -6.61 19.65 -0.63
CA ARG A 307 -5.78 20.03 -1.76
C ARG A 307 -5.36 18.79 -2.53
N TYR A 308 -5.60 18.77 -3.84
CA TYR A 308 -5.14 17.72 -4.74
C TYR A 308 -3.65 17.88 -5.03
N LEU A 309 -2.84 16.88 -4.71
CA LEU A 309 -1.38 16.96 -4.85
C LEU A 309 -0.91 16.40 -6.19
N ALA A 310 -1.33 15.18 -6.52
CA ALA A 310 -0.99 14.49 -7.76
C ALA A 310 -1.88 13.25 -7.94
N PRO A 311 -2.16 12.83 -9.18
CA PRO A 311 -2.77 11.54 -9.44
C PRO A 311 -1.81 10.40 -9.05
N TYR A 312 -2.36 9.23 -8.73
CA TYR A 312 -1.58 8.05 -8.44
C TYR A 312 -0.90 7.52 -9.71
N PRO A 313 0.41 7.22 -9.69
CA PRO A 313 1.10 6.69 -10.87
C PRO A 313 0.46 5.38 -11.36
N GLY A 314 -0.02 5.39 -12.60
CA GLY A 314 -0.65 4.22 -13.24
C GLY A 314 -2.13 4.03 -12.92
N ILE A 315 -2.74 4.87 -12.06
CA ILE A 315 -4.19 4.83 -11.75
C ILE A 315 -4.69 6.29 -11.68
N PRO A 316 -4.91 6.96 -12.83
CA PRO A 316 -5.12 8.41 -12.90
C PRO A 316 -6.42 8.90 -12.25
N ARG A 317 -7.37 8.00 -11.98
CA ARG A 317 -8.58 8.29 -11.21
C ARG A 317 -8.33 8.46 -9.71
N LEU A 318 -7.25 7.89 -9.18
CA LEU A 318 -6.87 8.05 -7.77
C LEU A 318 -5.96 9.25 -7.59
N TRP A 319 -6.12 9.97 -6.49
CA TRP A 319 -5.38 11.18 -6.17
C TRP A 319 -4.79 11.14 -4.77
N PHE A 320 -3.53 11.56 -4.65
CA PHE A 320 -3.01 11.99 -3.36
C PHE A 320 -3.63 13.34 -3.02
N ILE A 321 -4.27 13.41 -1.85
CA ILE A 321 -4.88 14.64 -1.33
C ILE A 321 -4.25 14.99 0.01
N ARG A 322 -4.19 16.29 0.32
CA ARG A 322 -3.85 16.79 1.64
C ARG A 322 -4.99 17.60 2.23
N SER A 323 -5.48 17.21 3.40
CA SER A 323 -6.45 17.98 4.16
C SER A 323 -5.76 18.91 5.16
N ASP A 324 -6.37 20.07 5.42
CA ASP A 324 -5.95 21.01 6.46
C ASP A 324 -6.41 20.60 7.87
N ARG A 325 -7.41 19.72 7.94
CA ARG A 325 -7.99 19.14 9.17
C ARG A 325 -8.11 17.61 9.07
N PRO A 326 -8.19 16.88 10.19
CA PRO A 326 -8.54 15.45 10.18
C PRO A 326 -9.89 15.22 9.49
N LEU A 327 -9.98 14.23 8.61
CA LEU A 327 -11.22 13.91 7.89
C LEU A 327 -12.08 12.89 8.64
N GLU A 328 -11.51 12.18 9.63
CA GLU A 328 -12.18 11.15 10.41
C GLU A 328 -13.41 11.64 11.17
N PRO A 329 -13.42 12.84 11.80
CA PRO A 329 -14.64 13.38 12.40
C PRO A 329 -15.73 13.65 11.37
N ILE A 330 -15.35 14.13 10.19
CA ILE A 330 -16.28 14.43 9.08
C ILE A 330 -16.87 13.13 8.53
N LEU A 331 -16.05 12.07 8.40
CA LEU A 331 -16.51 10.73 8.05
C LEU A 331 -17.54 10.19 9.05
N ALA A 332 -17.33 10.43 10.34
CA ALA A 332 -18.26 9.95 11.37
C ALA A 332 -19.60 10.70 11.36
N GLU A 333 -19.61 11.98 10.96
CA GLU A 333 -20.80 12.83 10.96
C GLU A 333 -21.59 12.75 9.64
N ALA A 334 -20.89 12.83 8.50
CA ALA A 334 -21.49 13.01 7.18
C ALA A 334 -21.07 11.94 6.16
N GLY A 335 -20.15 11.05 6.54
CA GLY A 335 -19.68 9.99 5.66
C GLY A 335 -20.76 8.96 5.37
N VAL A 336 -20.72 8.39 4.18
CA VAL A 336 -21.52 7.22 3.80
C VAL A 336 -20.62 6.10 3.28
N PRO A 337 -21.02 4.82 3.40
CA PRO A 337 -20.31 3.74 2.73
C PRO A 337 -20.15 4.03 1.24
N ILE A 338 -19.01 3.67 0.68
CA ILE A 338 -18.80 3.72 -0.76
C ILE A 338 -19.83 2.77 -1.39
N HIS A 339 -20.48 3.24 -2.45
CA HIS A 339 -21.43 2.45 -3.20
C HIS A 339 -21.08 2.46 -4.68
N TYR A 340 -21.42 1.37 -5.34
CA TYR A 340 -21.14 1.12 -6.75
C TYR A 340 -22.43 1.01 -7.53
N GLY A 341 -22.39 1.27 -8.84
CA GLY A 341 -23.59 1.41 -9.69
C GLY A 341 -24.55 0.22 -9.74
N TYR A 342 -24.19 -0.96 -9.23
CA TYR A 342 -25.09 -2.11 -9.12
C TYR A 342 -25.96 -2.10 -7.85
N VAL A 343 -25.63 -1.29 -6.85
CA VAL A 343 -26.41 -1.12 -5.62
C VAL A 343 -27.38 0.04 -5.80
N GLN A 344 -28.69 -0.22 -5.69
CA GLN A 344 -29.72 0.78 -5.98
C GLN A 344 -29.85 1.89 -4.94
N LYS A 345 -29.36 1.65 -3.71
CA LYS A 345 -29.37 2.63 -2.62
C LYS A 345 -28.24 2.34 -1.63
N ILE A 346 -27.82 3.36 -0.89
CA ILE A 346 -26.83 3.23 0.17
C ILE A 346 -27.48 2.48 1.36
N TRP A 347 -26.83 1.41 1.82
CA TRP A 347 -27.23 0.72 3.05
C TRP A 347 -26.56 1.36 4.27
N PRO A 348 -27.13 1.22 5.48
CA PRO A 348 -26.47 1.77 6.67
C PRO A 348 -25.13 1.05 6.92
N LEU A 349 -24.20 1.73 7.60
CA LEU A 349 -22.82 1.26 7.75
C LEU A 349 -22.73 -0.13 8.41
N ASP A 350 -23.68 -0.47 9.28
CA ASP A 350 -23.77 -1.78 9.95
C ASP A 350 -23.88 -2.95 8.95
N ALA A 351 -24.53 -2.73 7.80
CA ALA A 351 -24.64 -3.70 6.72
C ALA A 351 -23.27 -3.99 6.08
N TYR A 352 -22.31 -3.07 6.20
CA TYR A 352 -20.93 -3.17 5.71
C TYR A 352 -19.93 -3.57 6.80
N GLN A 353 -20.40 -4.06 7.96
CA GLN A 353 -19.55 -4.60 9.01
C GLN A 353 -19.73 -6.11 9.15
N SER A 354 -18.68 -6.79 9.62
CA SER A 354 -18.72 -8.19 10.03
C SER A 354 -18.62 -8.31 11.56
N LEU A 355 -18.81 -9.52 12.09
CA LEU A 355 -18.57 -9.83 13.50
C LEU A 355 -17.14 -9.52 13.97
N PHE A 356 -16.19 -9.50 13.03
CA PHE A 356 -14.77 -9.26 13.30
C PHE A 356 -14.37 -7.78 13.16
N SER A 357 -15.26 -6.90 12.71
CA SER A 357 -14.96 -5.48 12.52
C SER A 357 -14.59 -4.79 13.84
N ARG A 358 -13.29 -4.50 14.04
CA ARG A 358 -12.75 -3.90 15.29
C ARG A 358 -11.88 -2.67 15.05
N VAL A 359 -11.14 -2.62 13.94
CA VAL A 359 -10.15 -1.57 13.67
C VAL A 359 -10.58 -0.75 12.45
N PRO A 360 -11.15 0.45 12.64
CA PRO A 360 -11.58 1.30 11.51
C PRO A 360 -10.42 1.65 10.59
N GLY A 361 -10.59 1.44 9.29
CA GLY A 361 -9.58 1.85 8.31
C GLY A 361 -9.79 1.41 6.88
N SER A 362 -10.64 0.42 6.61
CA SER A 362 -10.94 0.03 5.24
C SER A 362 -11.95 0.98 4.59
N ALA A 363 -11.71 1.35 3.33
CA ALA A 363 -12.75 1.89 2.45
C ALA A 363 -13.73 0.78 2.03
N GLU A 364 -13.20 -0.41 1.74
CA GLU A 364 -13.97 -1.58 1.30
C GLU A 364 -14.11 -2.66 2.37
N MET A 365 -15.32 -3.19 2.53
CA MET A 365 -15.62 -4.21 3.53
C MET A 365 -14.85 -5.53 3.26
N PRO A 366 -14.28 -6.17 4.29
CA PRO A 366 -13.87 -7.58 4.26
C PRO A 366 -15.09 -8.55 4.21
N SER A 367 -15.83 -8.51 3.10
CA SER A 367 -17.18 -9.09 2.97
C SER A 367 -17.29 -10.59 3.19
N ALA A 368 -16.21 -11.35 2.97
CA ALA A 368 -16.21 -12.81 3.13
C ALA A 368 -16.57 -13.28 4.55
N ALA A 369 -16.36 -12.45 5.57
CA ALA A 369 -16.70 -12.76 6.96
C ALA A 369 -18.14 -12.40 7.33
N ARG A 370 -18.86 -11.67 6.47
CA ARG A 370 -20.20 -11.12 6.76
C ARG A 370 -21.24 -12.19 7.10
N PRO A 371 -21.24 -13.38 6.46
CA PRO A 371 -22.18 -14.45 6.82
C PRO A 371 -21.81 -15.18 8.12
N ILE A 372 -20.67 -14.90 8.75
CA ILE A 372 -20.34 -15.47 10.07
C ILE A 372 -21.09 -14.67 11.14
N THR A 373 -22.26 -15.17 11.50
CA THR A 373 -23.08 -14.66 12.61
C THR A 373 -22.63 -15.27 13.95
N PRO A 374 -23.06 -14.73 15.10
CA PRO A 374 -22.74 -15.33 16.41
C PRO A 374 -23.09 -16.82 16.50
N ARG A 375 -24.23 -17.26 15.95
CA ARG A 375 -24.60 -18.68 15.93
C ARG A 375 -23.69 -19.55 15.08
N ILE A 376 -23.08 -18.99 14.01
CA ILE A 376 -22.11 -19.72 13.18
C ILE A 376 -20.76 -19.78 13.87
N GLU A 377 -20.32 -18.68 14.49
CA GLU A 377 -19.10 -18.67 15.31
C GLU A 377 -19.18 -19.71 16.44
N GLU A 378 -20.26 -19.72 17.21
CA GLU A 378 -20.51 -20.72 18.27
C GLU A 378 -20.50 -22.16 17.72
N ALA A 379 -21.13 -22.40 16.57
CA ALA A 379 -21.14 -23.73 15.95
C ALA A 379 -19.75 -24.17 15.46
N LEU A 380 -18.91 -23.24 15.00
CA LEU A 380 -17.53 -23.50 14.60
C LEU A 380 -16.66 -23.80 15.82
N GLU A 381 -16.78 -23.02 16.89
CA GLU A 381 -16.07 -23.26 18.15
C GLU A 381 -16.46 -24.60 18.77
N ALA A 382 -17.76 -24.94 18.77
CA ALA A 382 -18.26 -26.24 19.23
C ALA A 382 -17.73 -27.42 18.39
N ALA A 383 -17.45 -27.19 17.10
CA ALA A 383 -16.78 -28.15 16.22
C ALA A 383 -15.24 -28.21 16.43
N GLY A 384 -14.69 -27.43 17.35
CA GLY A 384 -13.27 -27.37 17.67
C GLY A 384 -12.44 -26.51 16.70
N VAL A 385 -13.09 -25.67 15.90
CA VAL A 385 -12.42 -24.72 15.01
C VAL A 385 -11.95 -23.51 15.82
N ARG A 386 -10.72 -23.05 15.56
CA ARG A 386 -10.11 -21.90 16.24
C ARG A 386 -10.19 -20.65 15.35
N PHE A 387 -10.12 -19.48 15.97
CA PHE A 387 -10.05 -18.19 15.29
C PHE A 387 -8.79 -17.40 15.65
N THR A 388 -8.26 -16.65 14.69
CA THR A 388 -7.32 -15.55 14.91
C THR A 388 -7.57 -14.46 13.88
N SER A 389 -6.92 -13.32 14.06
CA SER A 389 -7.14 -12.17 13.19
C SER A 389 -5.85 -11.53 12.67
N VAL A 390 -5.99 -10.86 11.53
CA VAL A 390 -5.05 -9.90 10.98
C VAL A 390 -5.77 -8.58 10.73
N VAL A 391 -5.00 -7.52 10.47
CA VAL A 391 -5.56 -6.27 9.95
C VAL A 391 -5.03 -6.05 8.54
N LEU A 392 -5.91 -5.78 7.59
CA LEU A 392 -5.56 -5.16 6.31
C LEU A 392 -6.65 -4.15 5.96
N HIS A 393 -6.25 -2.87 5.87
CA HIS A 393 -7.13 -1.78 5.47
C HIS A 393 -7.18 -1.72 3.94
N SER A 394 -8.28 -2.21 3.38
CA SER A 394 -8.51 -2.20 1.93
C SER A 394 -8.88 -0.80 1.47
N GLY A 395 -8.25 -0.32 0.41
CA GLY A 395 -8.66 0.90 -0.27
C GLY A 395 -9.80 0.66 -1.25
N VAL A 396 -10.18 1.71 -1.98
CA VAL A 396 -11.23 1.63 -3.03
C VAL A 396 -10.88 0.60 -4.10
N SER A 397 -11.86 -0.19 -4.52
CA SER A 397 -11.61 -1.24 -5.49
C SER A 397 -11.20 -0.64 -6.84
N SER A 398 -9.95 -0.84 -7.24
CA SER A 398 -9.42 -0.51 -8.58
C SER A 398 -8.93 -1.75 -9.32
N LEU A 399 -9.53 -2.90 -9.01
CA LEU A 399 -8.92 -4.19 -9.28
C LEU A 399 -9.35 -4.82 -10.61
N GLU A 400 -9.97 -4.05 -11.50
CA GLU A 400 -10.02 -4.40 -12.92
C GLU A 400 -8.57 -4.46 -13.43
N ILE A 401 -8.18 -5.63 -13.96
CA ILE A 401 -6.88 -5.78 -14.60
C ILE A 401 -6.95 -5.04 -15.94
N GLU A 402 -6.47 -3.80 -15.95
CA GLU A 402 -6.50 -2.92 -17.12
C GLU A 402 -5.39 -3.27 -18.12
N THR A 403 -4.34 -3.97 -17.67
CA THR A 403 -3.21 -4.41 -18.50
C THR A 403 -3.42 -5.79 -19.12
N ASP A 404 -2.79 -6.06 -20.27
CA ASP A 404 -2.91 -7.38 -20.95
C ASP A 404 -2.33 -8.55 -20.13
N SER A 405 -1.34 -8.25 -19.28
CA SER A 405 -0.69 -9.19 -18.36
C SER A 405 -1.06 -8.85 -16.92
N VAL A 406 -1.52 -9.87 -16.21
CA VAL A 406 -2.00 -9.78 -14.82
C VAL A 406 -0.88 -9.30 -13.88
N GLU A 407 0.37 -9.61 -14.21
CA GLU A 407 1.57 -9.26 -13.46
C GLU A 407 2.00 -7.77 -13.57
N GLN A 408 1.42 -7.02 -14.51
CA GLN A 408 1.77 -5.61 -14.78
C GLN A 408 0.80 -4.61 -14.14
N GLN A 409 -0.23 -5.10 -13.44
CA GLN A 409 -1.24 -4.26 -12.80
C GLN A 409 -0.62 -3.34 -11.74
N ALA A 410 -0.96 -2.05 -11.78
CA ALA A 410 -0.60 -1.11 -10.74
C ALA A 410 -1.34 -1.46 -9.44
N VAL A 411 -0.61 -1.73 -8.36
CA VAL A 411 -1.16 -1.98 -7.03
C VAL A 411 -0.62 -0.92 -6.08
N TYR A 412 -1.52 -0.14 -5.49
CA TYR A 412 -1.14 0.82 -4.46
C TYR A 412 -0.99 0.15 -3.08
N PRO A 413 -0.08 0.65 -2.23
CA PRO A 413 0.19 0.05 -0.94
C PRO A 413 -0.98 0.20 0.04
N GLU A 414 -1.37 -0.90 0.67
CA GLU A 414 -2.41 -0.93 1.71
C GLU A 414 -1.81 -1.25 3.09
N PRO A 415 -2.24 -0.55 4.16
CA PRO A 415 -1.80 -0.84 5.51
C PRO A 415 -2.21 -2.25 5.96
N PHE A 416 -1.28 -2.97 6.58
CA PHE A 416 -1.58 -4.27 7.16
C PHE A 416 -0.76 -4.53 8.42
N GLN A 417 -1.26 -5.45 9.24
CA GLN A 417 -0.60 -5.95 10.44
C GLN A 417 -0.94 -7.42 10.68
N VAL A 418 0.11 -8.21 10.89
CA VAL A 418 0.07 -9.56 11.44
C VAL A 418 0.73 -9.52 12.82
N SER A 419 -0.06 -9.76 13.86
CA SER A 419 0.43 -9.74 15.24
C SER A 419 1.32 -10.96 15.54
N ARG A 420 2.07 -10.89 16.65
CA ARG A 420 2.85 -12.04 17.13
C ARG A 420 1.94 -13.24 17.43
N SER A 421 0.83 -13.02 18.13
CA SER A 421 -0.14 -14.06 18.46
C SER A 421 -0.70 -14.74 17.21
N ALA A 422 -1.08 -13.96 16.19
CA ALA A 422 -1.59 -14.52 14.94
C ALA A 422 -0.53 -15.35 14.21
N ALA A 423 0.71 -14.86 14.17
CA ALA A 423 1.83 -15.58 13.57
C ALA A 423 2.10 -16.92 14.28
N GLU A 424 2.12 -16.91 15.61
CA GLU A 424 2.34 -18.11 16.43
C GLU A 424 1.20 -19.12 16.30
N MET A 425 -0.06 -18.68 16.28
CA MET A 425 -1.22 -19.57 16.08
C MET A 425 -1.18 -20.23 14.70
N VAL A 426 -0.96 -19.45 13.64
CA VAL A 426 -0.85 -19.99 12.27
C VAL A 426 0.28 -21.01 12.15
N ASN A 427 1.47 -20.72 12.68
CA ASN A 427 2.59 -21.65 12.64
C ASN A 427 2.27 -22.93 13.42
N ARG A 428 1.72 -22.80 14.63
CA ARG A 428 1.35 -23.94 15.47
C ARG A 428 0.29 -24.83 14.83
N THR A 429 -0.76 -24.24 14.26
CA THR A 429 -1.80 -25.00 13.54
C THR A 429 -1.20 -25.84 12.42
N ARG A 430 -0.21 -25.30 11.70
CA ARG A 430 0.49 -26.03 10.63
C ARG A 430 1.42 -27.11 11.16
N GLU A 431 2.11 -26.86 12.27
CA GLU A 431 2.95 -27.85 12.97
C GLU A 431 2.11 -29.03 13.49
N GLU A 432 0.90 -28.75 13.98
CA GLU A 432 -0.08 -29.75 14.43
C GLU A 432 -0.74 -30.50 13.25
N GLY A 433 -0.47 -30.12 12.00
CA GLY A 433 -1.02 -30.76 10.81
C GLY A 433 -2.46 -30.36 10.46
N HIS A 434 -3.02 -29.34 11.12
CA HIS A 434 -4.35 -28.80 10.85
C HIS A 434 -4.32 -27.74 9.74
N ARG A 435 -5.49 -27.40 9.21
CA ARG A 435 -5.61 -26.45 8.09
C ARG A 435 -5.68 -25.01 8.60
N VAL A 436 -5.04 -24.10 7.86
CA VAL A 436 -5.24 -22.66 8.01
C VAL A 436 -6.10 -22.16 6.86
N VAL A 437 -7.28 -21.60 7.17
CA VAL A 437 -8.24 -21.10 6.18
C VAL A 437 -8.40 -19.60 6.36
N ALA A 438 -8.06 -18.83 5.32
CA ALA A 438 -8.29 -17.39 5.32
C ALA A 438 -9.77 -17.08 5.08
N ILE A 439 -10.31 -16.11 5.81
CA ILE A 439 -11.62 -15.52 5.54
C ILE A 439 -11.40 -14.23 4.76
N GLY A 440 -11.42 -14.33 3.43
CA GLY A 440 -11.25 -13.24 2.49
C GLY A 440 -9.86 -13.15 1.87
N THR A 441 -9.81 -12.59 0.67
CA THR A 441 -8.59 -12.39 -0.13
C THR A 441 -7.60 -11.41 0.52
N THR A 442 -8.12 -10.46 1.31
CA THR A 442 -7.33 -9.50 2.09
C THR A 442 -6.48 -10.20 3.16
N VAL A 443 -7.03 -11.23 3.82
CA VAL A 443 -6.29 -12.05 4.78
C VAL A 443 -5.15 -12.78 4.10
N VAL A 444 -5.39 -13.40 2.93
CA VAL A 444 -4.33 -14.07 2.15
C VAL A 444 -3.20 -13.07 1.85
N ARG A 445 -3.51 -11.86 1.39
CA ARG A 445 -2.48 -10.85 1.10
C ARG A 445 -1.69 -10.46 2.35
N ALA A 446 -2.35 -10.26 3.49
CA ALA A 446 -1.66 -9.95 4.75
C ALA A 446 -0.72 -11.08 5.19
N LEU A 447 -1.20 -12.34 5.18
CA LEU A 447 -0.42 -13.50 5.59
C LEU A 447 0.75 -13.78 4.63
N GLU A 448 0.52 -13.75 3.31
CA GLU A 448 1.59 -13.90 2.32
C GLU A 448 2.64 -12.78 2.42
N SER A 449 2.22 -11.55 2.75
CA SER A 449 3.15 -10.43 2.98
C SER A 449 4.05 -10.66 4.20
N ALA A 450 3.58 -11.43 5.18
CA ALA A 450 4.30 -11.78 6.40
C ALA A 450 5.01 -13.14 6.32
N TRP A 451 4.86 -13.88 5.21
CA TRP A 451 5.38 -15.23 5.05
C TRP A 451 6.89 -15.27 4.77
N THR A 452 7.59 -16.20 5.42
CA THR A 452 9.02 -16.48 5.20
C THR A 452 9.24 -17.98 4.98
N PRO A 453 10.41 -18.42 4.50
CA PRO A 453 10.73 -19.85 4.40
C PRO A 453 10.60 -20.61 5.74
N ASP A 454 10.79 -19.92 6.86
CA ASP A 454 10.72 -20.48 8.21
C ASP A 454 9.33 -20.35 8.85
N GLY A 455 8.31 -20.00 8.06
CA GLY A 455 6.93 -19.77 8.52
C GLY A 455 6.53 -18.29 8.61
N LEU A 456 5.38 -18.05 9.21
CA LEU A 456 4.79 -16.72 9.34
C LEU A 456 5.51 -15.90 10.44
N ARG A 457 5.81 -14.63 10.16
CA ARG A 457 6.46 -13.72 11.13
C ARG A 457 5.56 -12.54 11.46
N PRO A 458 5.58 -12.00 12.69
CA PRO A 458 4.90 -10.75 12.99
C PRO A 458 5.44 -9.64 12.11
N ARG A 459 4.54 -8.89 11.47
CA ARG A 459 4.90 -7.84 10.51
C ARG A 459 3.81 -6.78 10.44
N GLN A 460 4.21 -5.52 10.31
CA GLN A 460 3.31 -4.40 10.04
C GLN A 460 3.91 -3.49 8.96
N GLY A 461 3.07 -2.70 8.32
CA GLY A 461 3.48 -1.70 7.33
C GLY A 461 2.50 -1.67 6.17
N PHE A 462 3.02 -1.56 4.96
CA PHE A 462 2.21 -1.54 3.74
C PHE A 462 2.50 -2.75 2.86
N THR A 463 1.45 -3.35 2.30
CA THR A 463 1.58 -4.40 1.30
C THR A 463 1.15 -3.91 -0.07
N ARG A 464 1.98 -4.21 -1.07
CA ARG A 464 1.65 -4.12 -2.50
C ARG A 464 1.57 -5.51 -3.12
N LEU A 465 1.46 -6.54 -2.28
CA LEU A 465 1.56 -7.91 -2.74
C LEU A 465 0.36 -8.24 -3.63
N PHE A 466 0.68 -8.52 -4.87
CA PHE A 466 -0.23 -9.08 -5.84
C PHE A 466 -0.03 -10.60 -5.89
N VAL A 467 -1.09 -11.35 -5.62
CA VAL A 467 -1.05 -12.82 -5.56
C VAL A 467 -1.61 -13.36 -6.87
N HIS A 468 -0.80 -14.16 -7.58
CA HIS A 468 -1.12 -14.73 -8.89
C HIS A 468 -0.34 -16.05 -9.05
N PRO A 469 -0.61 -16.90 -10.06
CA PRO A 469 0.04 -18.21 -10.18
C PRO A 469 1.57 -18.20 -10.22
N GLY A 470 2.19 -17.11 -10.69
CA GLY A 470 3.65 -16.92 -10.65
C GLY A 470 4.21 -16.67 -9.24
N ASN A 471 3.35 -16.26 -8.31
CA ASN A 471 3.63 -16.04 -6.90
C ASN A 471 2.62 -16.84 -6.03
N PRO A 472 2.85 -18.16 -5.84
CA PRO A 472 1.85 -19.05 -5.27
C PRO A 472 1.60 -18.77 -3.80
N VAL A 473 0.35 -19.00 -3.37
CA VAL A 473 -0.07 -18.96 -1.97
C VAL A 473 0.60 -20.08 -1.18
N ARG A 474 1.17 -19.77 -0.01
CA ARG A 474 1.92 -20.69 0.87
C ARG A 474 1.42 -20.72 2.30
N SER A 475 0.85 -19.61 2.77
CA SER A 475 0.45 -19.38 4.15
C SER A 475 -0.86 -20.05 4.53
N VAL A 476 -1.71 -20.39 3.55
CA VAL A 476 -3.03 -20.97 3.78
C VAL A 476 -3.28 -22.25 2.99
N ASP A 477 -4.12 -23.10 3.56
CA ASP A 477 -4.59 -24.37 3.01
C ASP A 477 -6.02 -24.24 2.44
N GLY A 478 -6.73 -23.16 2.78
CA GLY A 478 -8.04 -22.82 2.22
C GLY A 478 -8.36 -21.33 2.24
N LEU A 479 -9.43 -20.97 1.55
CA LEU A 479 -9.96 -19.61 1.44
C LEU A 479 -11.48 -19.66 1.44
N LEU A 480 -12.10 -18.95 2.39
CA LEU A 480 -13.51 -18.57 2.35
C LEU A 480 -13.62 -17.18 1.71
N THR A 481 -14.41 -17.04 0.65
CA THR A 481 -14.54 -15.80 -0.12
C THR A 481 -15.95 -15.64 -0.70
N GLY A 482 -16.29 -14.47 -1.24
CA GLY A 482 -17.40 -14.32 -2.19
C GLY A 482 -16.98 -14.65 -3.63
N PHE A 483 -17.91 -14.51 -4.58
CA PHE A 483 -17.64 -14.59 -6.01
C PHE A 483 -17.19 -13.23 -6.56
N HIS A 484 -16.19 -13.27 -7.46
CA HIS A 484 -15.47 -12.08 -7.94
C HIS A 484 -15.61 -11.90 -9.44
N ASP A 485 -15.75 -10.66 -9.89
CA ASP A 485 -15.90 -10.31 -11.30
C ASP A 485 -14.79 -10.89 -12.20
N PRO A 486 -15.08 -11.09 -13.51
CA PRO A 486 -14.07 -11.49 -14.46
C PRO A 486 -12.93 -10.47 -14.51
N VAL A 487 -11.73 -10.93 -14.83
CA VAL A 487 -10.56 -10.05 -15.00
C VAL A 487 -10.19 -9.26 -13.73
N THR A 488 -10.39 -9.87 -12.56
CA THR A 488 -10.00 -9.27 -11.26
C THR A 488 -8.77 -9.89 -10.63
N SER A 489 -8.06 -9.10 -9.83
CA SER A 489 -6.94 -9.57 -8.99
C SER A 489 -7.31 -10.75 -8.07
N HIS A 490 -8.56 -10.78 -7.60
CA HIS A 490 -9.06 -11.84 -6.73
C HIS A 490 -9.11 -13.18 -7.46
N LEU A 491 -9.56 -13.19 -8.72
CA LEU A 491 -9.61 -14.42 -9.51
C LEU A 491 -8.21 -15.01 -9.75
N ALA A 492 -7.21 -14.15 -9.99
CA ALA A 492 -5.82 -14.56 -10.10
C ALA A 492 -5.28 -15.21 -8.80
N MET A 493 -5.70 -14.71 -7.64
CA MET A 493 -5.36 -15.29 -6.34
C MET A 493 -6.01 -16.65 -6.12
N LEU A 494 -7.29 -16.80 -6.47
CA LEU A 494 -7.99 -18.09 -6.41
C LEU A 494 -7.31 -19.11 -7.32
N ALA A 495 -6.90 -18.70 -8.52
CA ALA A 495 -6.16 -19.53 -9.45
C ALA A 495 -4.76 -19.90 -8.92
N ALA A 496 -4.10 -19.02 -8.17
CA ALA A 496 -2.84 -19.32 -7.48
C ALA A 496 -3.02 -20.36 -6.35
N LEU A 497 -4.24 -20.48 -5.80
CA LEU A 497 -4.56 -21.43 -4.75
C LEU A 497 -4.84 -22.84 -5.29
N ILE A 498 -5.77 -22.97 -6.25
CA ILE A 498 -6.28 -24.28 -6.72
C ILE A 498 -6.16 -24.53 -8.24
N GLY A 499 -5.54 -23.60 -8.97
CA GLY A 499 -5.41 -23.66 -10.42
C GLY A 499 -6.63 -23.09 -11.15
N LEU A 500 -6.38 -22.34 -12.23
CA LEU A 500 -7.42 -21.67 -13.01
C LEU A 500 -8.53 -22.61 -13.51
N PRO A 501 -8.25 -23.82 -14.06
CA PRO A 501 -9.32 -24.70 -14.57
C PRO A 501 -10.36 -25.07 -13.51
N ARG A 502 -9.93 -25.27 -12.26
CA ARG A 502 -10.82 -25.61 -11.15
C ARG A 502 -11.65 -24.40 -10.69
N VAL A 503 -11.05 -23.21 -10.69
CA VAL A 503 -11.75 -21.95 -10.41
C VAL A 503 -12.84 -21.71 -11.45
N MET A 504 -12.49 -21.81 -12.74
CA MET A 504 -13.45 -21.59 -13.84
C MET A 504 -14.59 -22.62 -13.83
N ALA A 505 -14.29 -23.89 -13.54
CA ALA A 505 -15.32 -24.92 -13.38
C ALA A 505 -16.30 -24.58 -12.24
N ALA A 506 -15.79 -24.16 -11.07
CA ALA A 506 -16.63 -23.72 -9.95
C ALA A 506 -17.48 -22.49 -10.29
N TYR A 507 -16.91 -21.53 -11.02
CA TYR A 507 -17.62 -20.32 -11.43
C TYR A 507 -18.72 -20.59 -12.46
N HIS A 508 -18.46 -21.42 -13.47
CA HIS A 508 -19.50 -21.85 -14.41
C HIS A 508 -20.64 -22.59 -13.71
N GLU A 509 -20.32 -23.46 -12.74
CA GLU A 509 -21.32 -24.15 -11.93
C GLU A 509 -22.11 -23.18 -11.04
N ALA A 510 -21.44 -22.18 -10.47
CA ALA A 510 -22.09 -21.12 -9.69
C ALA A 510 -23.08 -20.30 -10.53
N ILE A 511 -22.68 -19.91 -11.75
CA ILE A 511 -23.54 -19.18 -12.70
C ILE A 511 -24.74 -20.04 -13.09
N ALA A 512 -24.50 -21.29 -13.52
CA ALA A 512 -25.55 -22.21 -13.93
C ALA A 512 -26.58 -22.48 -12.82
N ASN A 513 -26.16 -22.40 -11.56
CA ASN A 513 -27.01 -22.61 -10.40
C ASN A 513 -27.51 -21.30 -9.77
N GLY A 514 -27.28 -20.14 -10.38
CA GLY A 514 -27.79 -18.84 -9.93
C GLY A 514 -27.25 -18.38 -8.57
N TYR A 515 -25.97 -18.62 -8.30
CA TYR A 515 -25.29 -18.03 -7.14
C TYR A 515 -25.23 -16.51 -7.27
N ARG A 516 -25.41 -15.80 -6.15
CA ARG A 516 -25.37 -14.34 -6.09
C ARG A 516 -23.94 -13.82 -5.84
N TRP A 517 -23.62 -12.65 -6.39
CA TRP A 517 -22.25 -12.10 -6.47
C TRP A 517 -22.09 -10.81 -5.68
N HIS A 518 -20.84 -10.34 -5.57
CA HIS A 518 -20.42 -9.13 -4.84
C HIS A 518 -20.59 -9.23 -3.31
N GLU A 519 -20.43 -8.10 -2.60
CA GLU A 519 -20.29 -8.04 -1.14
C GLU A 519 -21.47 -8.58 -0.32
N PHE A 520 -22.68 -8.63 -0.91
CA PHE A 520 -23.88 -9.20 -0.30
C PHE A 520 -24.26 -10.57 -0.88
N GLY A 521 -23.43 -11.11 -1.76
CA GLY A 521 -23.66 -12.36 -2.47
C GLY A 521 -23.44 -13.62 -1.64
N ASP A 522 -23.41 -14.74 -2.36
CA ASP A 522 -23.15 -16.06 -1.81
C ASP A 522 -21.66 -16.29 -1.56
N SER A 523 -21.35 -17.35 -0.80
CA SER A 523 -19.99 -17.69 -0.39
C SER A 523 -19.40 -18.86 -1.18
N HIS A 524 -18.08 -18.88 -1.27
CA HIS A 524 -17.26 -19.91 -1.87
C HIS A 524 -16.16 -20.32 -0.88
N LEU A 525 -16.21 -21.55 -0.38
CA LEU A 525 -15.14 -22.17 0.39
C LEU A 525 -14.27 -23.00 -0.54
N ILE A 526 -12.99 -22.67 -0.58
CA ILE A 526 -11.98 -23.36 -1.39
C ILE A 526 -11.00 -24.05 -0.44
N LEU A 527 -10.80 -25.35 -0.63
CA LEU A 527 -9.86 -26.15 0.15
C LEU A 527 -8.85 -26.81 -0.80
N ARG A 528 -7.55 -26.68 -0.50
CA ARG A 528 -6.47 -27.31 -1.28
C ARG A 528 -6.30 -28.79 -1.00
N LYS A 529 -6.71 -29.23 0.19
CA LYS A 529 -6.59 -30.59 0.70
C LYS A 529 -7.95 -31.07 1.17
#